data_AF-A0A925YUE5-F1
#
_entry.id   AF-A0A925YUE5-F1
#
_cell.length_a   1.000
_cell.length_b   1.000
_cell.length_c   1.000
_cell.angle_alpha   90.00
_cell.angle_beta   90.00
_cell.angle_gamma   90.00
#
_symmetry.space_group_name_H-M   'P 1'
#
loop_
_entity.id
_entity.type
_entity.pdbx_description
1 polymer ?
#
loop_
_entity_poly.entity_id
_entity_poly.type
_entity_poly.pdbx_seq_one_letter_code
_entity_poly.pdbx_strand_id
1 'polypeptide(L)'
;MKSFARLALMLALGCSANAAETRTLAGTVTNTTHEATAPVTLELVFGDDDKITGWITIEKPLTPGRWPITGTRKGAWCEVRYQPTPETQVQFHGALSATEFRGTYVFGGKGELVQYGRFQTKVR
;
A
#
# COMPACT_ATOMS: atom_id res chain seq x y z
N MET A 1 -61.27 -0.96 24.77
CA MET A 1 -60.27 -0.16 25.52
C MET A 1 -58.93 -0.89 25.50
N LYS A 2 -57.89 -0.22 24.99
CA LYS A 2 -56.43 -0.48 25.17
C LYS A 2 -55.91 -1.82 24.59
N SER A 3 -55.48 -1.87 23.33
CA SER A 3 -54.17 -1.42 22.80
C SER A 3 -52.99 -2.20 23.42
N PHE A 4 -52.55 -3.26 22.74
CA PHE A 4 -51.23 -3.87 22.94
C PHE A 4 -50.35 -3.45 21.77
N ALA A 5 -49.71 -2.29 21.94
CA ALA A 5 -48.67 -1.80 21.05
C ALA A 5 -47.31 -2.07 21.68
N ARG A 6 -46.37 -2.50 20.83
CA ARG A 6 -44.91 -2.30 20.93
C ARG A 6 -44.16 -3.13 21.99
N LEU A 7 -43.36 -4.10 21.50
CA LEU A 7 -41.92 -4.09 21.74
C LEU A 7 -41.18 -5.00 20.74
N ALA A 8 -41.05 -4.57 19.49
CA ALA A 8 -40.00 -5.06 18.61
C ALA A 8 -38.77 -4.18 18.85
N LEU A 9 -37.96 -4.52 19.86
CA LEU A 9 -36.71 -3.83 20.14
C LEU A 9 -35.55 -4.63 19.53
N MET A 10 -35.13 -4.15 18.36
CA MET A 10 -33.77 -4.12 17.85
C MET A 10 -32.68 -4.73 18.76
N LEU A 11 -32.10 -5.83 18.32
CA LEU A 11 -30.64 -5.96 18.34
C LEU A 11 -30.19 -6.19 16.90
N ALA A 12 -29.94 -5.08 16.20
CA ALA A 12 -29.08 -5.08 15.05
C ALA A 12 -27.70 -5.56 15.53
N LEU A 13 -27.37 -6.81 15.22
CA LEU A 13 -26.01 -7.31 15.29
C LEU A 13 -25.18 -6.37 14.41
N GLY A 14 -24.37 -5.55 15.07
CA GLY A 14 -23.45 -4.65 14.41
C GLY A 14 -22.50 -5.48 13.57
N CYS A 15 -22.75 -5.55 12.27
CA CYS A 15 -21.67 -5.63 11.29
C CYS A 15 -20.84 -4.37 11.50
N SER A 16 -19.86 -4.45 12.40
CA SER A 16 -18.72 -3.56 12.35
C SER A 16 -18.02 -3.91 11.04
N ALA A 17 -18.42 -3.27 9.95
CA ALA A 17 -17.57 -3.18 8.79
C ALA A 17 -16.27 -2.58 9.33
N ASN A 18 -15.21 -3.39 9.42
CA ASN A 18 -13.88 -2.86 9.68
C ASN A 18 -13.67 -1.78 8.63
N ALA A 19 -13.70 -0.52 9.07
CA ALA A 19 -13.44 0.59 8.17
C ALA A 19 -12.04 0.33 7.61
N ALA A 20 -11.96 0.11 6.28
CA ALA A 20 -10.69 -0.15 5.62
C ALA A 20 -9.72 0.97 6.00
N GLU A 21 -8.67 0.63 6.74
CA GLU A 21 -7.68 1.61 7.14
C GLU A 21 -6.98 2.10 5.87
N THR A 22 -6.91 3.41 5.68
CA THR A 22 -6.17 4.01 4.57
C THR A 22 -4.99 4.79 5.14
N ARG A 23 -3.78 4.53 4.62
CA ARG A 23 -2.57 5.28 4.95
C ARG A 23 -1.96 5.88 3.71
N THR A 24 -1.64 7.16 3.77
CA THR A 24 -0.84 7.83 2.75
C THR A 24 0.58 8.02 3.28
N LEU A 25 1.55 7.46 2.57
CA LEU A 25 2.97 7.56 2.89
C LEU A 25 3.68 8.34 1.79
N ALA A 26 4.53 9.28 2.15
CA ALA A 26 5.36 10.05 1.23
C ALA A 26 6.84 9.83 1.53
N GLY A 27 7.68 9.81 0.49
CA GLY A 27 9.12 9.71 0.65
C GLY A 27 9.82 9.84 -0.70
N THR A 28 10.93 9.14 -0.85
CA THR A 28 11.72 9.17 -2.08
C THR A 28 12.08 7.77 -2.53
N VAL A 29 12.15 7.58 -3.85
CA VAL A 29 12.75 6.40 -4.49
C VAL A 29 13.92 6.87 -5.33
N THR A 30 15.01 6.12 -5.29
CA THR A 30 16.22 6.40 -6.05
C THR A 30 16.34 5.35 -7.14
N ASN A 31 16.73 5.75 -8.36
CA ASN A 31 17.00 4.78 -9.41
C ASN A 31 18.24 3.94 -9.06
N THR A 32 18.48 2.94 -9.88
CA THR A 32 19.42 1.88 -9.58
C THR A 32 20.88 2.24 -9.89
N THR A 33 21.10 3.31 -10.65
CA THR A 33 22.42 3.95 -10.79
C THR A 33 22.73 4.95 -9.67
N HIS A 34 21.78 5.21 -8.76
CA HIS A 34 21.87 6.25 -7.73
C HIS A 34 22.02 7.68 -8.26
N GLU A 35 21.79 7.90 -9.56
CA GLU A 35 21.95 9.19 -10.23
C GLU A 35 20.71 10.07 -10.09
N ALA A 36 19.54 9.49 -9.87
CA ALA A 36 18.28 10.20 -9.83
C ALA A 36 17.40 9.74 -8.65
N THR A 37 16.87 10.71 -7.91
CA THR A 37 15.94 10.49 -6.82
C THR A 37 14.64 11.23 -7.11
N ALA A 38 13.50 10.54 -7.00
CA ALA A 38 12.17 11.10 -7.21
C ALA A 38 11.30 11.03 -5.95
N PRO A 39 10.39 12.00 -5.75
CA PRO A 39 9.29 11.86 -4.81
C PRO A 39 8.42 10.65 -5.14
N VAL A 40 7.98 9.95 -4.10
CA VAL A 40 7.05 8.83 -4.20
C VAL A 40 5.96 8.96 -3.14
N THR A 41 4.72 8.68 -3.53
CA THR A 41 3.57 8.56 -2.63
C THR A 41 2.98 7.16 -2.72
N LEU A 42 2.75 6.51 -1.59
CA LEU A 42 2.00 5.26 -1.46
C LEU A 42 0.66 5.55 -0.78
N GLU A 43 -0.42 5.19 -1.44
CA GLU A 43 -1.76 5.08 -0.87
C GLU A 43 -1.99 3.60 -0.56
N LEU A 44 -1.97 3.22 0.73
CA LEU A 44 -2.20 1.86 1.18
C LEU A 44 -3.62 1.75 1.74
N VAL A 45 -4.41 0.83 1.21
CA VAL A 45 -5.72 0.44 1.72
C VAL A 45 -5.60 -0.95 2.33
N PHE A 46 -5.77 -1.05 3.64
CA PHE A 46 -5.75 -2.31 4.38
C PHE A 46 -7.15 -2.92 4.36
N GLY A 47 -7.28 -4.04 3.67
CA GLY A 47 -8.50 -4.84 3.63
C GLY A 47 -8.44 -6.00 4.61
N ASP A 48 -9.45 -6.85 4.54
CA ASP A 48 -9.51 -8.09 5.31
C ASP A 48 -8.39 -9.06 4.90
N ASP A 49 -8.12 -10.04 5.76
CA ASP A 49 -7.17 -11.13 5.53
C ASP A 49 -5.77 -10.66 5.13
N ASP A 50 -5.25 -9.65 5.85
CA ASP A 50 -3.92 -9.10 5.66
C ASP A 50 -3.68 -8.49 4.26
N LYS A 51 -4.71 -8.30 3.44
CA LYS A 51 -4.58 -7.81 2.06
C LYS A 51 -4.34 -6.30 2.02
N ILE A 52 -3.42 -5.89 1.17
CA ILE A 52 -3.17 -4.47 0.84
C ILE A 52 -3.54 -4.23 -0.63
N THR A 53 -4.25 -3.14 -0.88
CA THR A 53 -4.44 -2.56 -2.21
C THR A 53 -4.10 -1.07 -2.18
N GLY A 54 -4.19 -0.41 -3.33
CA GLY A 54 -4.11 1.05 -3.41
C GLY A 54 -3.28 1.51 -4.59
N TRP A 55 -2.49 2.56 -4.41
CA TRP A 55 -1.77 3.22 -5.50
C TRP A 55 -0.35 3.62 -5.10
N ILE A 56 0.55 3.58 -6.07
CA ILE A 56 1.85 4.25 -5.99
C ILE A 56 1.90 5.35 -7.04
N THR A 57 2.39 6.51 -6.65
CA THR A 57 2.68 7.63 -7.55
C THR A 57 4.16 7.97 -7.47
N ILE A 58 4.84 8.00 -8.61
CA ILE A 58 6.22 8.46 -8.74
C ILE A 58 6.20 9.74 -9.56
N GLU A 59 6.95 10.75 -9.10
CA GLU A 59 7.10 12.03 -9.79
C GLU A 59 8.44 12.13 -10.54
N LYS A 60 8.66 13.23 -11.26
CA LYS A 60 9.97 13.54 -11.86
C LYS A 60 11.05 13.65 -10.78
N PRO A 61 12.33 13.36 -11.09
CA PRO A 61 12.95 13.13 -12.40
C PRO A 61 12.93 11.69 -12.90
N LEU A 62 12.42 10.73 -12.13
CA LEU A 62 12.20 9.37 -12.63
C LEU A 62 10.97 9.32 -13.54
N THR A 63 10.72 8.17 -14.16
CA THR A 63 9.53 7.94 -15.00
C THR A 63 8.28 8.24 -14.18
N PRO A 64 7.58 9.36 -14.45
CA PRO A 64 6.42 9.73 -13.66
C PRO A 64 5.26 8.79 -14.01
N GLY A 65 4.47 8.41 -13.01
CA GLY A 65 3.33 7.54 -13.23
C GLY A 65 2.58 7.20 -11.96
N ARG A 66 1.39 6.64 -12.15
CA ARG A 66 0.52 6.16 -11.08
C ARG A 66 0.07 4.74 -11.40
N TRP A 67 0.39 3.79 -10.53
CA TRP A 67 0.12 2.37 -10.76
C TRP A 67 -0.66 1.77 -9.59
N PRO A 68 -1.59 0.84 -9.85
CA PRO A 68 -2.25 0.11 -8.78
C PRO A 68 -1.23 -0.79 -8.08
N ILE A 69 -1.32 -0.87 -6.75
CA ILE A 69 -0.52 -1.81 -5.97
C ILE A 69 -1.39 -2.94 -5.43
N THR A 70 -0.77 -4.09 -5.26
CA THR A 70 -1.31 -5.21 -4.48
C THR A 70 -0.26 -5.66 -3.47
N GLY A 71 -0.69 -6.20 -2.35
CA GLY A 71 0.24 -6.57 -1.30
C GLY A 71 -0.38 -7.36 -0.17
N THR A 72 0.43 -7.68 0.82
CA THR A 72 0.03 -8.34 2.06
C THR A 72 0.76 -7.74 3.26
N ARG A 73 0.13 -7.80 4.43
CA ARG A 73 0.68 -7.34 5.70
C ARG A 73 0.58 -8.42 6.76
N LYS A 74 1.70 -8.95 7.24
CA LYS A 74 1.72 -9.86 8.38
C LYS A 74 2.29 -9.17 9.62
N GLY A 75 1.41 -8.66 10.48
CA GLY A 75 1.80 -7.86 11.64
C GLY A 75 2.45 -6.54 11.23
N ALA A 76 3.75 -6.37 11.57
CA ALA A 76 4.53 -5.21 11.17
C ALA A 76 5.20 -5.38 9.79
N TRP A 77 5.24 -6.59 9.24
CA TRP A 77 5.86 -6.83 7.93
C TRP A 77 4.86 -6.58 6.81
N CYS A 78 5.31 -5.91 5.77
CA CYS A 78 4.51 -5.47 4.64
C CYS A 78 5.25 -5.79 3.33
N GLU A 79 4.49 -6.33 2.37
CA GLU A 79 4.89 -6.47 0.99
C GLU A 79 3.89 -5.75 0.11
N VAL A 80 4.36 -4.91 -0.81
CA VAL A 80 3.52 -4.30 -1.86
C VAL A 80 4.24 -4.35 -3.20
N ARG A 81 3.51 -4.59 -4.28
CA ARG A 81 4.05 -4.67 -5.64
C ARG A 81 3.21 -3.87 -6.62
N TYR A 82 3.86 -3.38 -7.67
CA TYR A 82 3.22 -2.75 -8.81
C TYR A 82 3.96 -3.10 -10.10
N GLN A 83 3.29 -2.89 -11.23
CA GLN A 83 3.76 -3.28 -12.55
C GLN A 83 3.76 -2.05 -13.47
N PRO A 84 4.91 -1.35 -13.63
CA PRO A 84 4.97 -0.15 -14.45
C PRO A 84 4.80 -0.41 -15.95
N THR A 85 5.26 -1.57 -16.44
CA THR A 85 5.04 -2.07 -17.81
C THR A 85 4.67 -3.56 -17.79
N PRO A 86 4.09 -4.15 -18.85
CA PRO A 86 3.77 -5.59 -18.87
C PRO A 86 4.96 -6.52 -18.61
N GLU A 87 6.19 -6.05 -18.83
CA GLU A 87 7.43 -6.81 -18.70
C GLU A 87 8.13 -6.60 -17.35
N THR A 88 7.81 -5.54 -16.61
CA THR A 88 8.57 -5.09 -15.43
C THR A 88 7.71 -5.09 -14.17
N GLN A 89 8.25 -5.61 -13.07
CA GLN A 89 7.61 -5.61 -11.76
C GLN A 89 8.52 -4.95 -10.73
N VAL A 90 7.92 -4.16 -9.85
CA VAL A 90 8.58 -3.61 -8.67
C VAL A 90 7.88 -4.15 -7.44
N GLN A 91 8.65 -4.60 -6.48
CA GLN A 91 8.17 -5.15 -5.21
C GLN A 91 8.91 -4.46 -4.06
N PHE A 92 8.18 -3.98 -3.08
CA PHE A 92 8.71 -3.41 -1.84
C PHE A 92 8.45 -4.37 -0.69
N HIS A 93 9.48 -4.63 0.11
CA HIS A 93 9.47 -5.52 1.26
C HIS A 93 10.04 -4.81 2.47
N GLY A 94 9.31 -4.79 3.58
CA GLY A 94 9.82 -4.12 4.76
C GLY A 94 8.89 -4.09 5.97
N ALA A 95 9.29 -3.30 6.94
CA ALA A 95 8.51 -3.05 8.15
C ALA A 95 7.65 -1.79 7.98
N LEU A 96 6.35 -1.94 8.22
CA LEU A 96 5.38 -0.87 8.33
C LEU A 96 5.11 -0.59 9.82
N SER A 97 5.53 0.58 10.29
CA SER A 97 5.18 1.12 11.60
C SER A 97 3.97 2.05 11.51
N ALA A 98 3.58 2.67 12.63
CA ALA A 98 2.54 3.69 12.65
C ALA A 98 2.90 4.93 11.82
N THR A 99 4.19 5.22 11.62
CA THR A 99 4.66 6.47 11.02
C THR A 99 5.51 6.29 9.77
N GLU A 100 5.94 5.08 9.46
CA GLU A 100 6.82 4.82 8.32
C GLU A 100 6.66 3.43 7.71
N PHE A 101 7.01 3.32 6.43
CA PHE A 101 7.30 2.05 5.77
C PHE A 101 8.76 2.07 5.33
N ARG A 102 9.56 1.17 5.89
CA ARG A 102 11.00 1.06 5.63
C ARG A 102 11.37 -0.35 5.22
N GLY A 103 12.18 -0.47 4.17
CA GLY A 103 12.54 -1.76 3.64
C GLY A 103 13.47 -1.70 2.44
N THR A 104 13.37 -2.73 1.62
CA THR A 104 14.05 -2.87 0.34
C THR A 104 13.04 -2.89 -0.79
N TYR A 105 13.49 -2.56 -1.99
CA TYR A 105 12.73 -2.87 -3.19
C TYR A 105 13.52 -3.80 -4.10
N VAL A 106 12.79 -4.58 -4.88
CA VAL A 106 13.27 -5.41 -5.98
C VAL A 106 12.60 -4.89 -7.26
N PHE A 107 13.40 -4.58 -8.27
CA PHE A 107 12.95 -4.27 -9.61
C PHE A 107 13.43 -5.39 -10.54
N GLY A 108 12.54 -5.97 -11.34
CA GLY A 108 12.91 -7.02 -12.27
C GLY A 108 11.80 -7.41 -13.23
N GLY A 109 12.18 -8.07 -14.32
CA GLY A 109 11.30 -8.38 -15.44
C GLY A 109 11.93 -9.35 -16.42
N LYS A 110 11.13 -10.00 -17.28
CA LYS A 110 11.63 -10.97 -18.28
C LYS A 110 12.67 -10.30 -19.18
N GLY A 111 13.96 -10.58 -18.92
CA GLY A 111 15.09 -10.07 -19.71
C GLY A 111 15.83 -8.85 -19.12
N GLU A 112 15.42 -8.34 -17.96
CA GLU A 112 16.10 -7.22 -17.30
C GLU A 112 16.99 -7.67 -16.12
N LEU A 113 18.03 -6.88 -15.83
CA LEU A 113 18.83 -7.02 -14.61
C LEU A 113 17.91 -6.85 -13.39
N VAL A 114 17.88 -7.85 -12.52
CA VAL A 114 17.23 -7.74 -11.21
C VAL A 114 18.04 -6.77 -10.35
N GLN A 115 17.38 -5.73 -9.85
CA GLN A 115 17.99 -4.67 -9.08
C GLN A 115 17.38 -4.56 -7.69
N TYR A 116 18.22 -4.25 -6.70
CA TYR A 116 17.84 -4.12 -5.31
C TYR A 116 18.19 -2.73 -4.79
N GLY A 117 17.32 -2.15 -3.99
CA GLY A 117 17.61 -0.87 -3.34
C GLY A 117 16.88 -0.68 -2.01
N ARG A 118 17.11 0.45 -1.38
CA ARG A 118 16.44 0.83 -0.12
C ARG A 118 15.21 1.68 -0.41
N PHE A 119 14.20 1.51 0.42
CA PHE A 119 12.95 2.25 0.34
C PHE A 119 12.54 2.73 1.72
N GLN A 120 12.20 4.02 1.85
CA GLN A 120 11.65 4.57 3.08
C GLN A 120 10.64 5.68 2.78
N THR A 121 9.44 5.55 3.33
CA THR A 121 8.37 6.55 3.28
C THR A 121 7.80 6.78 4.67
N LYS A 122 7.21 7.96 4.89
CA LYS A 122 6.62 8.38 6.16
C LYS A 122 5.16 8.77 5.96
N VAL A 123 4.33 8.56 6.99
CA VAL A 123 2.94 9.03 6.98
C VAL A 123 2.91 10.54 6.75
N ARG A 124 2.00 10.98 5.87
CA ARG A 124 1.77 12.39 5.54
C ARG A 124 0.74 13.02 6.48
#